data_AF-A0A934I2C7-F1
#
_entry.id   AF-A0A934I2C7-F1
#
_cell.length_a   1.000
_cell.length_b   1.000
_cell.length_c   1.000
_cell.angle_alpha   90.00
_cell.angle_beta   90.00
_cell.angle_gamma   90.00
#
_symmetry.space_group_name_H-M   'P 1'
#
loop_
_entity.id
_entity.type
_entity.pdbx_description
1 polymer ?
#
loop_
_entity_poly.entity_id
_entity_poly.type
_entity_poly.pdbx_seq_one_letter_code
_entity_poly.pdbx_strand_id
1 'polypeptide(L)'
;MAKKSARNNELLNNAKAKTSPKIYSLLVNLVNDGREDLAEIVLRVDYLLEYASTCVKQKDFDESKEALNKAKIRIEMLEKEGVETEYLKYLYEGIAKKSRL
;
A
#
# COMPACT_ATOMS: atom_id res chain seq x y z
N MET A 1 -13.06 -22.77 0.92
CA MET A 1 -12.27 -22.38 2.12
C MET A 1 -13.12 -21.47 2.98
N ALA A 2 -12.91 -21.46 4.31
CA ALA A 2 -13.59 -20.50 5.18
C ALA A 2 -13.08 -19.07 4.87
N LYS A 3 -13.97 -18.08 4.94
CA LYS A 3 -13.60 -16.68 4.72
C LYS A 3 -12.52 -16.26 5.73
N LYS A 4 -11.39 -15.75 5.23
CA LYS A 4 -10.31 -15.18 6.03
C LYS A 4 -10.68 -13.77 6.50
N SER A 5 -10.29 -13.46 7.72
CA SER A 5 -10.58 -12.22 8.44
C SER A 5 -9.47 -11.96 9.47
N ALA A 6 -9.49 -10.80 10.13
CA ALA A 6 -8.57 -10.51 11.23
C ALA A 6 -8.60 -11.54 12.38
N ARG A 7 -9.65 -12.36 12.52
CA ARG A 7 -9.72 -13.38 13.59
C ARG A 7 -8.94 -14.66 13.27
N ASN A 8 -8.67 -14.92 12.00
CA ASN A 8 -8.14 -16.20 11.50
C ASN A 8 -7.09 -16.05 10.39
N ASN A 9 -6.55 -14.84 10.18
CA ASN A 9 -5.40 -14.59 9.32
C ASN A 9 -4.52 -13.51 9.96
N GLU A 10 -3.23 -13.81 10.09
CA GLU A 10 -2.27 -12.98 10.80
C GLU A 10 -2.00 -11.65 10.09
N LEU A 11 -1.86 -11.67 8.76
CA LEU A 11 -1.68 -10.45 7.95
C LEU A 11 -2.84 -9.47 8.18
N LEU A 12 -4.08 -9.95 8.07
CA LEU A 12 -5.28 -9.14 8.31
C LEU A 12 -5.38 -8.67 9.76
N ASN A 13 -4.99 -9.50 10.74
CA ASN A 13 -4.99 -9.09 12.14
C ASN A 13 -4.07 -7.88 12.37
N ASN A 14 -2.84 -7.98 11.87
CA ASN A 14 -1.81 -6.96 12.02
C ASN A 14 -2.12 -5.67 11.24
N ALA A 15 -2.73 -5.80 10.06
CA ALA A 15 -3.06 -4.67 9.19
C ALA A 15 -4.23 -3.82 9.73
N LYS A 16 -5.18 -4.43 10.46
CA LYS A 16 -6.46 -3.81 10.82
C LYS A 16 -6.35 -2.46 11.54
N ALA A 17 -5.33 -2.28 12.38
CA ALA A 17 -5.14 -1.05 13.14
C ALA A 17 -4.15 -0.07 12.46
N LYS A 18 -3.40 -0.54 11.46
CA LYS A 18 -2.28 0.22 10.86
C LYS A 18 -2.65 0.82 9.52
N THR A 19 -3.58 0.21 8.80
CA THR A 19 -3.94 0.64 7.45
C THR A 19 -5.28 1.38 7.43
N SER A 20 -5.49 2.20 6.41
CA SER A 20 -6.78 2.84 6.20
C SER A 20 -7.88 1.82 5.85
N PRO A 21 -9.18 2.14 6.06
CA PRO A 21 -10.28 1.23 5.71
C PRO A 21 -10.28 0.77 4.24
N LYS A 22 -9.86 1.64 3.31
CA LYS A 22 -9.77 1.31 1.88
C LYS A 22 -8.66 0.29 1.60
N ILE A 23 -7.48 0.48 2.18
CA ILE A 23 -6.36 -0.49 2.07
C ILE A 23 -6.75 -1.80 2.74
N TYR A 24 -7.31 -1.74 3.96
CA TYR A 24 -7.75 -2.94 4.67
C TYR A 24 -8.77 -3.76 3.87
N SER A 25 -9.73 -3.11 3.22
CA SER A 25 -10.70 -3.79 2.35
C SER A 25 -10.03 -4.51 1.18
N LEU A 26 -9.04 -3.87 0.54
CA LEU A 26 -8.26 -4.49 -0.53
C LEU A 26 -7.50 -5.73 -0.04
N LEU A 27 -6.85 -5.65 1.14
CA LEU A 27 -6.15 -6.77 1.75
C LEU A 27 -7.09 -7.94 2.03
N VAL A 28 -8.28 -7.67 2.58
CA VAL A 28 -9.28 -8.71 2.84
C VAL A 28 -9.66 -9.43 1.55
N ASN A 29 -9.88 -8.70 0.45
CA ASN A 29 -10.20 -9.30 -0.85
C ASN A 29 -9.05 -10.20 -1.34
N LEU A 30 -7.83 -9.66 -1.42
CA LEU A 30 -6.65 -10.39 -1.90
C LEU A 30 -6.39 -11.68 -1.09
N VAL A 31 -6.47 -11.59 0.23
CA VAL A 31 -6.25 -12.73 1.13
C VAL A 31 -7.32 -13.81 0.96
N ASN A 32 -8.58 -13.42 0.71
CA ASN A 32 -9.67 -14.36 0.44
C ASN A 32 -9.57 -14.98 -0.96
N ASP A 33 -8.98 -14.28 -1.92
CA ASP A 33 -8.68 -14.77 -3.27
C ASP A 33 -7.41 -15.65 -3.32
N GLY A 34 -6.79 -15.92 -2.16
CA GLY A 34 -5.56 -16.72 -2.07
C GLY A 34 -4.29 -15.97 -2.52
N ARG A 35 -4.38 -14.67 -2.78
CA ARG A 35 -3.28 -13.80 -3.24
C ARG A 35 -2.65 -13.03 -2.09
N GLU A 36 -2.28 -13.77 -1.05
CA GLU A 36 -1.68 -13.19 0.17
C GLU A 36 -0.32 -12.55 -0.12
N ASP A 37 0.41 -13.07 -1.12
CA ASP A 37 1.62 -12.49 -1.69
C ASP A 37 1.41 -11.06 -2.22
N LEU A 38 0.32 -10.82 -2.96
CA LEU A 38 -0.02 -9.48 -3.45
C LEU A 38 -0.50 -8.58 -2.31
N ALA A 39 -1.17 -9.13 -1.30
CA ALA A 39 -1.55 -8.39 -0.09
C ALA A 39 -0.33 -7.86 0.67
N GLU A 40 0.75 -8.65 0.75
CA GLU A 40 2.03 -8.19 1.31
C GLU A 40 2.66 -7.05 0.49
N ILE A 41 2.58 -7.11 -0.84
CA ILE A 41 3.05 -6.02 -1.70
C ILE A 41 2.23 -4.75 -1.46
N VAL A 42 0.90 -4.85 -1.35
CA VAL A 42 0.02 -3.71 -1.00
C VAL A 42 0.44 -3.08 0.33
N LEU A 43 0.68 -3.88 1.37
CA LEU A 43 1.16 -3.38 2.67
C LEU A 43 2.50 -2.65 2.55
N ARG A 44 3.40 -3.18 1.72
CA ARG A 44 4.70 -2.55 1.48
C ARG A 44 4.57 -1.21 0.74
N VAL A 45 3.62 -1.10 -0.20
CA VAL A 45 3.32 0.18 -0.86
C VAL A 45 2.75 1.17 0.15
N ASP A 46 1.77 0.76 0.97
CA ASP A 46 1.15 1.62 2.00
C ASP A 46 2.21 2.19 2.95
N TYR A 47 3.13 1.34 3.42
CA TYR A 47 4.27 1.75 4.23
C TYR A 47 5.19 2.77 3.52
N LEU A 48 5.54 2.52 2.25
CA LEU A 48 6.39 3.44 1.47
C LEU A 48 5.73 4.80 1.28
N LEU A 49 4.41 4.84 1.08
CA LEU A 49 3.65 6.08 0.95
C LEU A 49 3.59 6.84 2.28
N GLU A 50 3.36 6.15 3.41
CA GLU A 50 3.41 6.76 4.74
C GLU A 50 4.80 7.33 5.05
N TYR A 51 5.85 6.57 4.74
CA TYR A 51 7.24 7.01 4.91
C TYR A 51 7.56 8.21 4.02
N ALA A 52 7.19 8.18 2.74
CA ALA A 52 7.36 9.31 1.83
C ALA A 52 6.64 10.57 2.34
N SER A 53 5.42 10.43 2.84
CA SER A 53 4.65 11.52 3.46
C SER A 53 5.36 12.09 4.70
N THR A 54 6.01 11.25 5.50
CA THR A 54 6.82 11.67 6.65
C THR A 54 8.06 12.45 6.21
N CYS A 55 8.78 11.96 5.19
CA CYS A 55 9.93 12.66 4.61
C CYS A 55 9.56 14.04 4.08
N VAL A 56 8.41 14.16 3.37
CA VAL A 56 7.85 15.46 2.93
C VAL A 56 7.66 16.43 4.10
N LYS A 57 7.08 15.96 5.23
CA LYS A 57 6.89 16.80 6.43
C LYS A 57 8.22 17.26 7.02
N GLN A 58 9.25 16.44 6.94
CA GLN A 58 10.60 16.73 7.40
C GLN A 58 11.42 17.55 6.39
N LYS A 59 10.86 17.85 5.21
CA LYS A 59 11.52 18.50 4.06
C LYS A 59 12.68 17.68 3.46
N ASP A 60 12.71 16.39 3.75
CA ASP A 60 13.62 15.44 3.10
C ASP A 60 13.00 14.97 1.78
N PHE A 61 13.15 15.81 0.75
CA PHE A 61 12.51 15.55 -0.54
C PHE A 61 13.20 14.44 -1.33
N ASP A 62 14.51 14.25 -1.16
CA ASP A 62 15.24 13.23 -1.92
C ASP A 62 14.83 11.84 -1.44
N GLU A 63 14.80 11.60 -0.13
CA GLU A 63 14.34 10.33 0.45
C GLU A 63 12.85 10.08 0.12
N SER A 64 12.03 11.14 0.13
CA SER A 64 10.64 11.04 -0.31
C SER A 64 10.51 10.56 -1.75
N LYS A 65 11.32 11.09 -2.68
CA LYS A 65 11.31 10.69 -4.09
C LYS A 65 11.78 9.26 -4.27
N GLU A 66 12.81 8.84 -3.55
CA GLU A 66 13.29 7.44 -3.56
C GLU A 66 12.20 6.47 -3.09
N ALA A 67 11.51 6.79 -2.00
CA ALA A 67 10.40 6.01 -1.48
C ALA A 67 9.23 5.94 -2.48
N LEU A 68 8.88 7.05 -3.12
CA LEU A 68 7.86 7.11 -4.16
C LEU A 68 8.23 6.28 -5.39
N ASN A 69 9.47 6.32 -5.85
CA ASN A 69 9.93 5.48 -6.97
C ASN A 69 9.78 3.98 -6.63
N LYS A 70 10.15 3.57 -5.43
CA LYS A 70 9.97 2.19 -4.93
C LYS A 70 8.49 1.81 -4.84
N ALA A 71 7.62 2.74 -4.44
CA ALA A 71 6.18 2.54 -4.38
C ALA A 71 5.58 2.39 -5.79
N LYS A 72 5.96 3.26 -6.73
CA LYS A 72 5.51 3.25 -8.12
C LYS A 72 5.79 1.91 -8.81
N ILE A 73 7.01 1.40 -8.70
CA ILE A 73 7.39 0.09 -9.29
C ILE A 73 6.47 -1.02 -8.79
N ARG A 74 6.12 -1.01 -7.49
CA ARG A 74 5.25 -2.02 -6.87
C ARG A 74 3.79 -1.83 -7.25
N ILE A 75 3.31 -0.59 -7.39
CA ILE A 75 1.98 -0.30 -7.92
C ILE A 75 1.86 -0.84 -9.34
N GLU A 76 2.84 -0.58 -10.21
CA GLU A 76 2.86 -1.10 -11.59
C GLU A 76 2.88 -2.64 -11.64
N MET A 77 3.59 -3.30 -10.71
CA MET A 77 3.54 -4.76 -10.56
C MET A 77 2.13 -5.25 -10.18
N LEU A 78 1.51 -4.62 -9.17
CA LEU A 78 0.15 -4.95 -8.74
C LEU A 78 -0.86 -4.79 -9.88
N GLU A 79 -0.73 -3.76 -10.71
CA GLU A 79 -1.59 -3.56 -11.88
C GLU A 79 -1.43 -4.65 -12.94
N LYS A 80 -0.20 -5.10 -13.20
CA LYS A 80 0.06 -6.22 -14.12
C LYS A 80 -0.59 -7.51 -13.62
N GLU A 81 -0.66 -7.70 -12.31
CA GLU A 81 -1.34 -8.81 -11.65
C GLU A 81 -2.88 -8.57 -11.51
N GLY A 82 -3.43 -7.52 -12.11
CA GLY A 82 -4.86 -7.23 -12.11
C GLY A 82 -5.43 -6.78 -10.75
N VAL A 83 -4.59 -6.26 -9.86
CA VAL A 83 -5.04 -5.68 -8.58
C VAL A 83 -5.60 -4.27 -8.83
N GLU A 84 -6.72 -3.95 -8.18
CA GLU A 84 -7.26 -2.58 -8.16
C GLU A 84 -6.34 -1.65 -7.34
N THR A 85 -5.63 -0.73 -8.01
CA THR A 85 -4.64 0.16 -7.38
C THR A 85 -5.07 1.63 -7.34
N GLU A 86 -6.30 1.96 -7.70
CA GLU A 86 -6.78 3.35 -7.83
C GLU A 86 -6.51 4.18 -6.57
N TYR A 87 -6.80 3.62 -5.38
CA TYR A 87 -6.56 4.34 -4.13
C TYR A 87 -5.06 4.50 -3.81
N LEU A 88 -4.23 3.52 -4.14
CA LEU A 88 -2.77 3.62 -3.99
C LEU A 88 -2.20 4.73 -4.91
N LYS A 89 -2.72 4.83 -6.14
CA LYS A 89 -2.36 5.89 -7.08
C LYS A 89 -2.78 7.27 -6.58
N TYR A 90 -4.00 7.40 -6.06
CA TYR A 90 -4.47 8.65 -5.46
C TYR A 90 -3.54 9.13 -4.34
N LEU A 91 -3.13 8.23 -3.44
CA LEU A 91 -2.19 8.55 -2.37
C LEU A 91 -0.80 8.93 -2.93
N TYR A 92 -0.29 8.14 -3.86
CA TYR A 92 0.98 8.39 -4.56
C TYR A 92 1.02 9.78 -5.19
N GLU A 93 0.02 10.14 -5.99
CA GLU A 93 -0.05 11.44 -6.66
C GLU A 93 -0.13 12.60 -5.67
N GLY A 94 -0.90 12.44 -4.59
CA GLY A 94 -1.02 13.43 -3.55
C GLY A 94 0.30 13.71 -2.83
N ILE A 95 1.15 12.69 -2.65
CA ILE A 95 2.47 12.83 -2.04
C ILE A 95 3.49 13.34 -3.06
N ALA A 96 3.50 12.79 -4.29
CA ALA A 96 4.42 13.20 -5.36
C ALA A 96 4.37 14.71 -5.65
N LYS A 97 3.15 15.28 -5.71
CA LYS A 97 2.96 16.74 -5.84
C LYS A 97 3.65 17.54 -4.74
N LYS A 98 3.67 17.02 -3.50
CA LYS A 98 4.33 17.67 -2.36
C LYS A 98 5.84 17.43 -2.35
N SER A 99 6.29 16.30 -2.88
CA SER A 99 7.70 15.93 -3.04
C SER A 99 8.39 16.65 -4.19
N ARG A 100 7.67 17.51 -4.94
CA ARG A 100 8.16 18.22 -6.12
C ARG A 100 8.70 17.25 -7.19
N LEU A 101 7.98 16.13 -7.35
CA LEU A 101 8.23 15.11 -8.36
C LEU A 101 7.23 15.25 -9.52
#